data_AF-A0A240AV46-F1
#
_entry.id   AF-A0A240AV46-F1
#
_cell.length_a   1.000
_cell.length_b   1.000
_cell.length_c   1.000
_cell.angle_alpha   90.00
_cell.angle_beta   90.00
_cell.angle_gamma   90.00
#
_symmetry.space_group_name_H-M   'P 1'
#
loop_
_entity.id
_entity.type
_entity.pdbx_description
1 polymer ?
#
loop_
_entity_poly.entity_id
_entity_poly.type
_entity_poly.pdbx_seq_one_letter_code
_entity_poly.pdbx_strand_id
1 'polypeptide(L)'
;MLAMPWVMRVTAGQRRYAILHAEVPPEIDDLATFLQRLQAGDDAVKQACIWGRERYLNNSAARVRGVDWVIGGHTPGEPKNALHGNCLDIDFCAFAMENGGALGMLELGSERLYLRDKRRITQLALGNLAG
;
A
#
# COMPACT_ATOMS: atom_id res chain seq x y z
N MET A 1 3.98 22.86 14.78
CA MET A 1 4.49 21.63 14.11
C MET A 1 3.48 21.23 13.04
N LEU A 2 3.93 20.91 11.84
CA LEU A 2 3.07 20.31 10.83
C LEU A 2 2.98 18.81 11.13
N ALA A 3 1.76 18.29 11.32
CA ALA A 3 1.52 16.86 11.48
C ALA A 3 1.61 16.14 10.12
N MET A 4 2.14 14.92 10.10
CA MET A 4 2.10 14.10 8.88
C MET A 4 0.65 13.67 8.57
N PRO A 5 0.23 13.68 7.30
CA PRO A 5 -1.10 13.21 6.92
C PRO A 5 -1.21 11.69 7.12
N TRP A 6 -2.40 11.24 7.51
CA TRP A 6 -2.73 9.81 7.59
C TRP A 6 -2.81 9.16 6.20
N VAL A 7 -3.38 9.89 5.24
CA VAL A 7 -3.61 9.44 3.88
C VAL A 7 -3.30 10.58 2.92
N MET A 8 -2.59 10.29 1.85
CA MET A 8 -2.42 11.18 0.69
C MET A 8 -3.22 10.64 -0.48
N ARG A 9 -4.06 11.48 -1.07
CA ARG A 9 -4.79 11.14 -2.30
C ARG A 9 -4.09 11.79 -3.48
N VAL A 10 -3.70 10.98 -4.46
CA VAL A 10 -2.97 11.44 -5.64
C VAL A 10 -3.69 10.95 -6.89
N THR A 11 -3.76 11.79 -7.91
CA THR A 11 -4.19 11.38 -9.25
C THR A 11 -2.98 11.46 -10.17
N ALA A 12 -2.69 10.39 -10.89
CA ALA A 12 -1.65 10.37 -11.92
C ALA A 12 -2.23 9.71 -13.17
N GLY A 13 -2.23 10.44 -14.28
CA GLY A 13 -2.96 10.03 -15.49
C GLY A 13 -4.47 9.87 -15.20
N GLN A 14 -5.03 8.71 -15.53
CA GLN A 14 -6.44 8.37 -15.30
C GLN A 14 -6.67 7.56 -14.01
N ARG A 15 -5.64 7.39 -13.17
CA ARG A 15 -5.66 6.55 -11.97
C ARG A 15 -5.70 7.39 -10.70
N ARG A 16 -6.46 6.92 -9.73
CA ARG A 16 -6.56 7.49 -8.38
C ARG A 16 -5.86 6.58 -7.38
N TYR A 17 -5.00 7.16 -6.57
CA TYR A 17 -4.22 6.48 -5.54
C TYR A 17 -4.57 7.02 -4.16
N ALA A 18 -4.64 6.13 -3.19
CA ALA A 18 -4.60 6.46 -1.76
C ALA A 18 -3.31 5.89 -1.18
N ILE A 19 -2.44 6.75 -0.68
CA ILE A 19 -1.15 6.38 -0.08
C ILE A 19 -1.31 6.54 1.42
N LEU A 20 -1.03 5.48 2.17
CA LEU A 20 -1.11 5.43 3.63
C LEU A 20 0.01 4.54 4.18
N HIS A 21 0.20 4.53 5.50
CA HIS A 21 1.34 3.82 6.08
C HIS A 21 1.17 2.29 6.09
N ALA A 22 0.04 1.77 6.58
CA ALA A 22 -0.21 0.33 6.70
C ALA A 22 -1.37 -0.12 5.79
N GLU A 23 -2.63 -0.11 6.27
CA GLU A 23 -3.77 -0.56 5.47
C GLU A 23 -5.06 0.25 5.68
N VAL A 24 -6.01 0.09 4.75
CA VAL A 24 -7.44 0.25 5.04
C VAL A 24 -7.88 -1.07 5.67
N PRO A 25 -8.60 -1.13 6.80
CA PRO A 25 -8.99 -2.41 7.38
C PRO A 25 -9.95 -3.19 6.45
N PRO A 26 -9.92 -4.54 6.42
CA PRO A 26 -10.66 -5.37 5.46
C PRO A 26 -12.17 -5.16 5.44
N GLU A 27 -12.77 -4.83 6.59
CA GLU A 27 -14.21 -4.59 6.76
C GLU A 27 -14.69 -3.25 6.18
N ILE A 28 -13.77 -2.36 5.80
CA ILE A 28 -14.09 -1.11 5.10
C ILE A 28 -13.74 -1.27 3.62
N ASP A 29 -14.77 -1.30 2.77
CA ASP A 29 -14.66 -1.51 1.33
C ASP A 29 -14.80 -0.23 0.50
N ASP A 30 -14.86 0.94 1.13
CA ASP A 30 -15.06 2.23 0.49
C ASP A 30 -14.14 3.31 1.08
N LEU A 31 -13.38 3.98 0.21
CA LEU A 31 -12.39 4.96 0.64
C LEU A 31 -13.04 6.17 1.33
N ALA A 32 -14.23 6.62 0.89
CA ALA A 32 -14.88 7.77 1.51
C ALA A 32 -15.28 7.46 2.96
N THR A 33 -15.80 6.26 3.21
CA THR A 33 -16.12 5.76 4.56
C THR A 33 -14.87 5.68 5.44
N PHE A 34 -13.76 5.16 4.94
CA PHE A 34 -12.48 5.12 5.65
C PHE A 34 -12.03 6.53 6.06
N LEU A 35 -12.06 7.48 5.13
CA LEU A 35 -11.65 8.87 5.37
C LEU A 35 -12.56 9.58 6.37
N GLN A 36 -13.88 9.37 6.30
CA GLN A 36 -14.82 9.92 7.28
C GLN A 36 -14.54 9.39 8.69
N ARG A 37 -14.27 8.09 8.85
CA ARG A 37 -13.94 7.50 10.16
C ARG A 37 -12.60 8.03 10.70
N LEU A 38 -11.59 8.18 9.85
CA LEU A 38 -10.32 8.83 10.23
C LEU A 38 -10.54 10.28 10.71
N GLN A 39 -11.35 11.06 9.99
CA GLN A 39 -11.68 12.44 10.36
C GLN A 39 -12.48 12.53 11.66
N ALA A 40 -13.35 11.55 11.92
CA ALA A 40 -14.10 11.43 13.16
C ALA A 40 -13.23 10.99 14.36
N GLY A 41 -11.95 10.67 14.13
CA GLY A 41 -11.02 10.24 15.19
C GLY A 41 -11.21 8.79 15.63
N ASP A 42 -11.79 7.93 14.77
CA ASP A 42 -11.97 6.51 15.06
C ASP A 42 -10.62 5.82 15.30
N ASP A 43 -10.39 5.40 16.54
CA ASP A 43 -9.10 4.85 16.96
C ASP A 43 -8.83 3.49 16.31
N ALA A 44 -9.83 2.65 16.05
CA ALA A 44 -9.62 1.38 15.37
C ALA A 44 -9.12 1.60 13.94
N VAL A 45 -9.71 2.57 13.23
CA VAL A 45 -9.28 2.94 11.88
C VAL A 45 -7.90 3.57 11.86
N LYS A 46 -7.58 4.41 12.85
CA LYS A 46 -6.23 4.99 13.00
C LYS A 46 -5.18 3.93 13.32
N GLN A 47 -5.51 2.97 14.18
CA GLN A 47 -4.63 1.83 14.48
C GLN A 47 -4.40 0.99 13.23
N ALA A 48 -5.44 0.66 12.47
CA ALA A 48 -5.29 -0.06 11.20
C ALA A 48 -4.41 0.72 10.20
N CYS A 49 -4.59 2.05 10.11
CA CYS A 49 -3.82 2.90 9.21
C CYS A 49 -2.31 2.97 9.53
N ILE A 50 -1.89 2.67 10.76
CA ILE A 50 -0.46 2.66 11.17
C ILE A 50 0.08 1.23 11.41
N TRP A 51 -0.73 0.31 11.90
CA TRP A 51 -0.26 -0.98 12.41
C TRP A 51 -1.00 -2.18 11.84
N GLY A 52 -2.03 -1.94 11.02
CA GLY A 52 -2.84 -3.00 10.43
C GLY A 52 -2.02 -3.88 9.48
N ARG A 53 -2.36 -5.17 9.45
CA ARG A 53 -1.75 -6.18 8.57
C ARG A 53 -2.79 -7.19 8.07
N GLU A 54 -4.06 -6.98 8.36
CA GLU A 54 -5.09 -8.01 8.19
C GLU A 54 -5.34 -8.32 6.72
N ARG A 55 -5.23 -7.35 5.81
CA ARG A 55 -5.34 -7.60 4.37
C ARG A 55 -4.22 -8.50 3.88
N TYR A 56 -2.99 -8.23 4.30
CA TYR A 56 -1.82 -9.04 3.95
C TYR A 56 -1.92 -10.45 4.53
N LEU A 57 -2.14 -10.55 5.85
CA LEU A 57 -2.18 -11.84 6.56
C LEU A 57 -3.28 -12.77 6.05
N ASN A 58 -4.43 -12.21 5.67
CA ASN A 58 -5.56 -12.98 5.14
C ASN A 58 -5.57 -13.07 3.61
N ASN A 59 -4.57 -12.50 2.92
CA ASN A 59 -4.55 -12.34 1.47
C ASN A 59 -5.90 -11.84 0.90
N SER A 60 -6.44 -10.77 1.50
CA SER A 60 -7.79 -10.31 1.22
C SER A 60 -7.94 -9.82 -0.21
N ALA A 61 -8.79 -10.49 -0.99
CA ALA A 61 -9.14 -10.06 -2.34
C ALA A 61 -10.17 -8.90 -2.37
N ALA A 62 -10.68 -8.46 -1.21
CA ALA A 62 -11.69 -7.41 -1.14
C ALA A 62 -11.10 -6.07 -1.64
N ARG A 63 -11.75 -5.46 -2.62
CA ARG A 63 -11.31 -4.17 -3.19
C ARG A 63 -11.85 -3.00 -2.37
N VAL A 64 -11.07 -1.93 -2.28
CA VAL A 64 -11.51 -0.63 -1.77
C VAL A 64 -12.06 0.20 -2.93
N ARG A 65 -13.36 0.49 -2.88
CA ARG A 65 -14.10 1.32 -3.85
C ARG A 65 -13.72 2.79 -3.70
N GLY A 66 -13.94 3.54 -4.77
CA GLY A 66 -13.63 4.99 -4.83
C GLY A 66 -12.17 5.32 -5.14
N VAL A 67 -11.31 4.31 -5.31
CA VAL A 67 -9.88 4.45 -5.64
C VAL A 67 -9.44 3.33 -6.57
N ASP A 68 -8.45 3.58 -7.43
CA ASP A 68 -7.88 2.54 -8.28
C ASP A 68 -6.91 1.67 -7.48
N TRP A 69 -6.03 2.30 -6.70
CA TRP A 69 -5.03 1.63 -5.85
C TRP A 69 -4.92 2.24 -4.46
N VAL A 70 -4.85 1.38 -3.44
CA VAL A 70 -4.35 1.74 -2.10
C VAL A 70 -2.89 1.30 -2.03
N ILE A 71 -1.98 2.21 -1.72
CA ILE A 71 -0.54 1.93 -1.58
C ILE A 71 -0.20 2.00 -0.10
N GLY A 72 0.22 0.87 0.45
CA GLY A 72 0.64 0.70 1.84
C GLY A 72 2.13 0.36 1.93
N GLY A 73 2.65 0.43 3.14
CA GLY A 73 3.93 -0.16 3.52
C GLY A 73 3.71 -0.97 4.79
N HIS A 74 4.62 -0.83 5.76
CA HIS A 74 4.51 -1.38 7.11
C HIS A 74 4.64 -2.91 7.22
N THR A 75 3.92 -3.67 6.40
CA THR A 75 3.92 -5.12 6.43
C THR A 75 5.01 -5.64 5.49
N PRO A 76 6.13 -6.17 6.03
CA PRO A 76 7.22 -6.57 5.17
C PRO A 76 6.88 -7.87 4.45
N GLY A 77 7.03 -7.90 3.13
CA GLY A 77 6.62 -9.03 2.30
C GLY A 77 7.51 -9.27 1.09
N GLU A 78 7.16 -10.32 0.33
CA GLU A 78 7.77 -10.56 -0.98
C GLU A 78 6.91 -9.89 -2.08
N PRO A 79 7.53 -9.36 -3.16
CA PRO A 79 6.80 -8.70 -4.25
C PRO A 79 5.65 -9.54 -4.84
N LYS A 80 5.81 -10.86 -4.91
CA LYS A 80 4.79 -11.78 -5.46
C LYS A 80 3.52 -11.87 -4.60
N ASN A 81 3.60 -11.50 -3.33
CA ASN A 81 2.50 -11.55 -2.37
C ASN A 81 2.06 -10.14 -1.96
N ALA A 82 2.51 -9.10 -2.65
CA ALA A 82 2.32 -7.72 -2.24
C ALA A 82 0.92 -7.16 -2.56
N LEU A 83 0.13 -7.90 -3.35
CA LEU A 83 -1.13 -7.42 -3.91
C LEU A 83 -2.33 -8.14 -3.29
N HIS A 84 -3.24 -7.35 -2.71
CA HIS A 84 -4.44 -7.82 -2.03
C HIS A 84 -5.65 -7.02 -2.50
N GLY A 85 -6.36 -7.55 -3.50
CA GLY A 85 -7.45 -6.85 -4.18
C GLY A 85 -6.92 -5.68 -5.03
N ASN A 86 -7.08 -4.46 -4.54
CA ASN A 86 -6.42 -3.28 -5.10
C ASN A 86 -5.55 -2.53 -4.08
N CYS A 87 -5.09 -3.24 -3.04
CA CYS A 87 -4.10 -2.75 -2.08
C CYS A 87 -2.73 -3.34 -2.45
N LEU A 88 -1.71 -2.50 -2.55
CA LEU A 88 -0.33 -2.88 -2.84
C LEU A 88 0.56 -2.46 -1.68
N ASP A 89 1.19 -3.43 -1.02
CA ASP A 89 2.21 -3.19 -0.01
C ASP A 89 3.60 -3.09 -0.66
N ILE A 90 4.32 -1.99 -0.43
CA ILE A 90 5.66 -1.76 -1.02
C ILE A 90 6.81 -1.85 -0.02
N ASP A 91 6.57 -2.39 1.18
CA ASP A 91 7.61 -2.69 2.15
C ASP A 91 8.23 -4.08 1.88
N PHE A 92 9.41 -4.08 1.28
CA PHE A 92 10.14 -5.30 0.93
C PHE A 92 11.37 -5.50 1.82
N CYS A 93 11.30 -5.12 3.10
CA CYS A 93 12.38 -5.30 4.08
C CYS A 93 13.68 -4.56 3.70
N ALA A 94 13.62 -3.31 3.24
CA ALA A 94 14.82 -2.55 2.84
C ALA A 94 15.88 -2.43 3.96
N PHE A 95 15.49 -2.55 5.24
CA PHE A 95 16.42 -2.57 6.37
C PHE A 95 17.32 -3.83 6.39
N ALA A 96 16.91 -4.90 5.72
CA ALA A 96 17.59 -6.21 5.68
C ALA A 96 18.08 -6.57 4.27
N MET A 97 18.60 -5.59 3.51
CA MET A 97 19.10 -5.82 2.13
C MET A 97 20.18 -6.92 2.04
N GLU A 98 20.97 -7.12 3.10
CA GLU A 98 21.96 -8.21 3.17
C GLU A 98 21.31 -9.60 3.18
N ASN A 99 20.05 -9.69 3.64
CA ASN A 99 19.28 -10.92 3.76
C ASN A 99 18.20 -11.04 2.68
N GLY A 100 18.37 -10.35 1.55
CA GLY A 100 17.44 -10.43 0.42
C GLY A 100 16.32 -9.38 0.42
N GLY A 101 16.32 -8.42 1.35
CA GLY A 101 15.41 -7.28 1.31
C GLY A 101 15.69 -6.32 0.14
N ALA A 102 14.70 -5.50 -0.20
CA ALA A 102 14.78 -4.49 -1.25
C ALA A 102 14.05 -3.21 -0.85
N LEU A 103 14.51 -2.08 -1.41
CA LEU A 103 13.77 -0.83 -1.38
C LEU A 103 12.74 -0.81 -2.51
N GLY A 104 11.47 -0.70 -2.17
CA GLY A 104 10.36 -0.55 -3.11
C GLY A 104 10.07 0.91 -3.45
N MET A 105 9.79 1.18 -4.73
CA MET A 105 9.33 2.48 -5.20
C MET A 105 8.32 2.29 -6.32
N LEU A 106 7.12 2.88 -6.20
CA LEU A 106 6.12 2.86 -7.25
C LEU A 106 6.09 4.19 -8.00
N GLU A 107 6.34 4.14 -9.30
CA GLU A 107 6.08 5.25 -10.22
C GLU A 107 4.60 5.22 -10.65
N LEU A 108 3.82 6.18 -10.17
CA LEU A 108 2.37 6.19 -10.37
C LEU A 108 1.97 6.39 -11.83
N GLY A 109 2.60 7.32 -12.55
CA GLY A 109 2.21 7.67 -13.92
C GLY A 109 2.34 6.52 -14.93
N SER A 110 3.25 5.58 -14.68
CA SER A 110 3.48 4.41 -15.54
C SER A 110 3.11 3.08 -14.87
N GLU A 111 2.60 3.11 -13.63
CA GLU A 111 2.32 1.93 -12.80
C GLU A 111 3.51 0.94 -12.78
N ARG A 112 4.74 1.46 -12.61
CA ARG A 112 5.98 0.67 -12.56
C ARG A 112 6.52 0.57 -11.13
N LEU A 113 6.63 -0.64 -10.63
CA LEU A 113 7.29 -0.94 -9.36
C LEU A 113 8.77 -1.19 -9.59
N TYR A 114 9.61 -0.44 -8.90
CA TYR A 114 11.06 -0.60 -8.87
C TYR A 114 11.46 -1.24 -7.55
N LEU A 115 12.34 -2.25 -7.63
CA LEU A 115 12.93 -2.89 -6.47
C LEU A 115 14.44 -2.74 -6.54
N ARG A 116 15.03 -2.07 -5.56
CA ARG A 116 16.48 -1.98 -5.39
C ARG A 116 16.93 -2.96 -4.31
N ASP A 117 17.51 -4.08 -4.74
CA ASP A 117 18.25 -4.98 -3.85
C ASP A 117 19.74 -4.58 -3.81
N LYS A 118 20.58 -5.31 -3.06
CA LYS A 118 22.02 -5.02 -2.95
C LYS A 118 22.77 -5.07 -4.29
N ARG A 119 22.29 -5.85 -5.26
CA ARG A 119 22.97 -6.17 -6.53
C ARG A 119 22.47 -5.35 -7.70
N ARG A 120 21.17 -5.13 -7.81
CA ARG A 120 20.55 -4.51 -9.00
C ARG A 120 19.27 -3.74 -8.69
N ILE A 121 18.73 -3.10 -9.73
CA ILE A 121 17.37 -2.59 -9.78
C ILE A 121 16.57 -3.52 -10.70
N THR A 122 15.43 -4.01 -10.25
CA THR A 122 14.45 -4.69 -11.11
C THR A 122 13.20 -3.82 -11.27
N GLN A 123 12.48 -4.03 -12.37
CA GLN A 123 11.26 -3.31 -12.69
C GLN A 123 10.14 -4.32 -12.96
N LEU A 124 8.97 -4.06 -12.39
CA LEU A 124 7.76 -4.85 -12.58
C LEU A 124 6.63 -3.91 -12.98
N ALA A 125 5.87 -4.26 -14.01
CA ALA A 125 4.59 -3.59 -14.24
C ALA A 125 3.60 -4.05 -13.17
N LEU A 126 2.84 -3.13 -12.59
CA LEU A 126 1.92 -3.45 -11.50
C LEU A 126 0.84 -4.46 -11.94
N GLY A 127 0.43 -4.41 -13.21
CA GLY A 127 -0.45 -5.43 -13.81
C GLY A 127 0.12 -6.86 -13.80
N ASN A 128 1.44 -7.03 -13.72
CA ASN A 128 2.08 -8.34 -13.63
C ASN A 128 2.10 -8.91 -12.20
N LEU A 129 1.72 -8.12 -11.19
CA LEU A 129 1.58 -8.58 -9.80
C LEU A 129 0.21 -9.22 -9.54
N ALA A 130 -0.76 -9.00 -10.43
CA ALA A 130 -2.12 -9.53 -10.33
C ALA A 130 -2.29 -10.93 -10.95
N GLY A 131 -1.19 -11.69 -11.06
CA GLY A 131 -1.14 -13.02 -11.66
C GLY A 131 -1.84 -14.09 -10.83
#